data_AF-A0A1G7KTY0-F1
#
_entry.id   AF-A0A1G7KTY0-F1
#
_cell.length_a   1.000
_cell.length_b   1.000
_cell.length_c   1.000
_cell.angle_alpha   90.00
_cell.angle_beta   90.00
_cell.angle_gamma   90.00
#
_symmetry.space_group_name_H-M   'P 1'
#
loop_
_entity.id
_entity.type
_entity.pdbx_description
1 polymer ?
#
loop_
_entity_poly.entity_id
_entity_poly.type
_entity_poly.pdbx_seq_one_letter_code
_entity_poly.pdbx_strand_id
1 'polypeptide(L)'
;MIARGLRIAIMATEEGTTDLPEQRDWKKPERNDPALTRCERKHYDVRIGALTDAQYWNGRARGMGGILTSGATENLLAIPGTSYYGENIFVHEFSHAILNAVEQVDPLLYQRVERAYAAAMAAGLWKGEYGSTTVHKYWAEGTQYWFNSNMVARFGAVTVLSDADLRRYDPALSDVLRQVYGDRHRLTADLFFEHPARVPPGAAPAFTAEEC
;
A
#
# COMPACT_ATOMS: atom_id res chain seq x y z
N MET A 1 -14.96 1.07 -12.86
CA MET A 1 -14.96 1.45 -11.43
C MET A 1 -16.32 1.97 -10.98
N ILE A 2 -16.84 3.08 -11.54
CA ILE A 2 -18.17 3.62 -11.20
C ILE A 2 -19.29 2.58 -11.35
N ALA A 3 -19.35 1.88 -12.50
CA ALA A 3 -20.34 0.81 -12.74
C ALA A 3 -20.28 -0.35 -11.73
N ARG A 4 -19.18 -0.49 -10.97
CA ARG A 4 -19.01 -1.50 -9.91
C ARG A 4 -19.35 -0.97 -8.51
N GLY A 5 -19.83 0.27 -8.41
CA GLY A 5 -20.19 0.89 -7.13
C GLY A 5 -18.99 1.23 -6.25
N LEU A 6 -17.83 1.52 -6.87
CA LEU A 6 -16.68 2.01 -6.11
C LEU A 6 -17.07 3.28 -5.34
N ARG A 7 -16.78 3.28 -4.05
CA ARG A 7 -16.98 4.42 -3.16
C ARG A 7 -15.66 4.79 -2.51
N ILE A 8 -15.49 6.09 -2.30
CA ILE A 8 -14.34 6.64 -1.59
C ILE A 8 -14.86 7.24 -0.29
N ALA A 9 -14.27 6.86 0.83
CA ALA A 9 -14.53 7.45 2.14
C ALA A 9 -13.26 8.11 2.67
N ILE A 10 -13.38 9.35 3.12
CA ILE A 10 -12.28 10.06 3.78
C ILE A 10 -12.64 10.19 5.26
N MET A 11 -11.80 9.64 6.12
CA MET A 11 -11.93 9.75 7.57
C MET A 11 -11.33 11.06 8.05
N ALA A 12 -12.00 11.75 8.97
CA ALA A 12 -11.42 12.87 9.70
C ALA A 12 -10.25 12.40 10.57
N THR A 13 -9.48 13.35 11.08
CA THR A 13 -8.28 13.06 11.90
C THR A 13 -8.61 12.33 13.21
N GLU A 14 -9.82 12.53 13.71
CA GLU A 14 -10.39 11.96 14.92
C GLU A 14 -11.19 10.67 14.68
N GLU A 15 -11.48 10.34 13.42
CA GLU A 15 -12.20 9.14 13.03
C GLU A 15 -11.23 7.99 12.70
N GLY A 16 -11.63 6.76 12.98
CA GLY A 16 -10.95 5.52 12.63
C GLY A 16 -11.70 4.67 11.62
N THR A 17 -11.05 3.59 11.19
CA THR A 17 -11.61 2.60 10.25
C THR A 17 -13.01 2.17 10.66
N THR A 18 -13.26 1.85 11.93
CA THR A 18 -14.56 1.38 12.40
C THR A 18 -15.59 2.50 12.62
N ASP A 19 -15.23 3.77 12.43
CA ASP A 19 -16.22 4.86 12.44
C ASP A 19 -16.97 4.94 11.10
N LEU A 20 -16.36 4.42 10.01
CA LEU A 20 -17.04 4.25 8.73
C LEU A 20 -18.20 3.24 8.88
N PRO A 21 -19.44 3.60 8.48
CA PRO A 21 -20.60 2.73 8.65
C PRO A 21 -20.43 1.32 8.07
N GLU A 22 -19.77 1.19 6.93
CA GLU A 22 -19.51 -0.09 6.25
C GLU A 22 -18.48 -0.98 6.96
N GLN A 23 -17.72 -0.41 7.89
CA GLN A 23 -16.60 -1.06 8.57
C GLN A 23 -16.81 -1.14 10.09
N ARG A 24 -17.93 -0.61 10.60
CA ARG A 24 -18.25 -0.50 12.02
C ARG A 24 -18.22 -1.82 12.78
N ASP A 25 -18.72 -2.88 12.15
CA ASP A 25 -18.88 -4.18 12.78
C ASP A 25 -17.73 -5.14 12.48
N TRP A 26 -16.64 -4.66 11.87
CA TRP A 26 -15.47 -5.47 11.58
C TRP A 26 -14.93 -6.13 12.84
N LYS A 27 -14.59 -7.41 12.73
CA LYS A 27 -14.00 -8.20 13.80
C LYS A 27 -12.50 -8.26 13.64
N LYS A 28 -11.77 -8.11 14.74
CA LYS A 28 -10.34 -8.41 14.73
C LYS A 28 -10.16 -9.91 14.45
N PRO A 29 -9.05 -10.33 13.82
CA PRO A 29 -8.81 -11.73 13.52
C PRO A 29 -8.74 -12.59 14.78
N GLU A 30 -9.27 -13.81 14.70
CA GLU A 30 -9.10 -14.82 15.74
C GLU A 30 -7.67 -15.38 15.74
N ARG A 31 -7.24 -16.03 16.83
CA ARG A 31 -5.86 -16.55 16.97
C ARG A 31 -5.46 -17.52 15.86
N ASN A 32 -6.41 -18.29 15.36
CA ASN A 32 -6.23 -19.30 14.31
C ASN A 32 -6.49 -18.73 12.90
N ASP A 33 -6.80 -17.44 12.76
CA ASP A 33 -7.08 -16.83 11.47
C ASP A 33 -5.88 -17.02 10.52
N PRO A 34 -6.07 -17.57 9.31
CA PRO A 34 -4.99 -17.83 8.37
C PRO A 34 -4.33 -16.54 7.82
N ALA A 35 -5.00 -15.39 7.89
CA ALA A 35 -4.47 -14.11 7.45
C ALA A 35 -3.41 -13.53 8.40
N LEU A 36 -3.32 -14.02 9.64
CA LEU A 36 -2.29 -13.58 10.59
C LEU A 36 -0.90 -14.00 10.13
N THR A 37 0.01 -13.03 10.08
CA THR A 37 1.44 -13.27 9.91
C THR A 37 2.00 -14.11 11.06
N ARG A 38 3.17 -14.72 10.85
CA ARG A 38 3.89 -15.46 11.89
C ARG A 38 4.07 -14.62 13.17
N CYS A 39 4.42 -13.35 13.02
CA CYS A 39 4.67 -12.44 14.13
C CYS A 39 3.41 -12.03 14.88
N GLU A 40 2.32 -11.75 14.16
CA GLU A 40 1.03 -11.48 14.77
C GLU A 40 0.51 -12.69 15.55
N ARG A 41 0.71 -13.91 15.02
CA ARG A 41 0.32 -15.14 15.73
C ARG A 41 1.17 -15.39 16.98
N LYS A 42 2.50 -15.19 16.88
CA LYS A 42 3.43 -15.34 18.01
C LYS A 42 3.12 -14.37 19.16
N HIS A 43 2.73 -13.14 18.83
CA HIS A 43 2.46 -12.07 19.80
C HIS A 43 0.97 -11.73 19.92
N TYR A 44 0.08 -12.69 19.59
CA TYR A 44 -1.35 -12.44 19.46
C TYR A 44 -1.94 -11.81 20.72
N ASP A 45 -1.69 -12.40 21.89
CA ASP A 45 -2.27 -11.96 23.17
C ASP A 45 -2.05 -10.47 23.43
N VAL A 46 -0.86 -9.97 23.14
CA VAL A 46 -0.47 -8.59 23.44
C VAL A 46 -0.72 -7.61 22.29
N ARG A 47 -0.63 -8.05 21.02
CA ARG A 47 -0.79 -7.17 19.84
C ARG A 47 -2.21 -7.13 19.28
N ILE A 48 -3.04 -8.14 19.56
CA ILE A 48 -4.38 -8.29 18.96
C ILE A 48 -5.41 -8.73 20.02
N GLY A 49 -5.13 -9.80 20.75
CA GLY A 49 -6.01 -10.41 21.75
C GLY A 49 -6.46 -9.43 22.84
N ALA A 50 -5.56 -8.55 23.29
CA ALA A 50 -5.84 -7.54 24.31
C ALA A 50 -6.68 -6.34 23.82
N LEU A 51 -6.80 -6.12 22.50
CA LEU A 51 -7.49 -4.96 21.94
C LEU A 51 -8.98 -5.23 21.71
N THR A 52 -9.84 -4.22 21.76
CA THR A 52 -11.18 -4.32 21.17
C THR A 52 -11.09 -4.38 19.64
N ASP A 53 -12.18 -4.77 18.97
CA ASP A 53 -12.28 -4.75 17.50
C ASP A 53 -11.89 -3.37 16.93
N ALA A 54 -12.46 -2.30 17.50
CA ALA A 54 -12.19 -0.92 17.12
C ALA A 54 -10.74 -0.52 17.39
N GLN A 55 -10.19 -0.83 18.56
CA GLN A 55 -8.79 -0.52 18.88
C GLN A 55 -7.83 -1.20 17.91
N TYR A 56 -8.09 -2.45 17.54
CA TYR A 56 -7.28 -3.18 16.57
C TYR A 56 -7.34 -2.53 15.19
N TRP A 57 -8.54 -2.34 14.63
CA TRP A 57 -8.68 -1.81 13.26
C TRP A 57 -8.24 -0.35 13.14
N ASN A 58 -8.61 0.50 14.09
CA ASN A 58 -8.25 1.92 14.07
C ASN A 58 -6.75 2.16 14.27
N GLY A 59 -6.07 1.26 15.00
CA GLY A 59 -4.61 1.29 15.16
C GLY A 59 -3.85 0.63 14.01
N ARG A 60 -4.47 -0.32 13.31
CA ARG A 60 -3.83 -1.10 12.23
C ARG A 60 -3.71 -0.33 10.93
N ALA A 61 -4.75 0.40 10.54
CA ALA A 61 -4.83 0.98 9.21
C ALA A 61 -5.48 2.37 9.24
N ARG A 62 -4.99 3.26 8.37
CA ARG A 62 -5.59 4.58 8.12
C ARG A 62 -6.04 4.73 6.66
N GLY A 63 -6.19 3.61 5.97
CA GLY A 63 -6.73 3.48 4.64
C GLY A 63 -6.95 2.00 4.33
N MET A 64 -7.95 1.69 3.51
CA MET A 64 -8.29 0.33 3.11
C MET A 64 -8.65 0.31 1.63
N GLY A 65 -8.07 -0.62 0.87
CA GLY A 65 -8.43 -0.89 -0.52
C GLY A 65 -9.67 -1.80 -0.63
N GLY A 66 -10.40 -1.68 -1.73
CA GLY A 66 -11.60 -2.47 -2.00
C GLY A 66 -12.61 -1.74 -2.86
N ILE A 67 -13.86 -2.23 -2.92
CA ILE A 67 -14.98 -1.49 -3.52
C ILE A 67 -15.33 -0.26 -2.66
N LEU A 68 -15.08 -0.32 -1.36
CA LEU A 68 -14.92 0.87 -0.53
C LEU A 68 -13.43 1.11 -0.37
N THR A 69 -12.90 2.15 -1.01
CA THR A 69 -11.57 2.66 -0.71
C THR A 69 -11.69 3.71 0.39
N SER A 70 -10.96 3.54 1.48
CA SER A 70 -10.85 4.58 2.50
C SER A 70 -9.44 5.16 2.58
N GLY A 71 -9.36 6.42 2.99
CA GLY A 71 -8.13 7.09 3.36
C GLY A 71 -8.39 8.08 4.50
N ALA A 72 -7.34 8.50 5.19
CA ALA A 72 -7.47 9.43 6.29
C ALA A 72 -7.02 10.85 5.89
N THR A 73 -7.69 11.85 6.44
CA THR A 73 -7.44 13.28 6.16
C THR A 73 -6.00 13.66 6.47
N GLU A 74 -5.43 13.13 7.55
CA GLU A 74 -4.04 13.40 7.91
C GLU A 74 -3.04 12.92 6.85
N ASN A 75 -3.34 11.85 6.11
CA ASN A 75 -2.49 11.40 5.03
C ASN A 75 -2.60 12.33 3.81
N LEU A 76 -3.83 12.68 3.43
CA LEU A 76 -4.07 13.59 2.30
C LEU A 76 -3.51 14.99 2.53
N LEU A 77 -3.46 15.43 3.79
CA LEU A 77 -2.91 16.73 4.20
C LEU A 77 -1.44 16.66 4.65
N ALA A 78 -0.79 15.49 4.55
CA ALA A 78 0.59 15.25 4.97
C ALA A 78 0.88 15.78 6.39
N ILE A 79 0.01 15.49 7.36
CA ILE A 79 0.16 15.96 8.74
C ILE A 79 1.33 15.20 9.41
N PRO A 80 2.36 15.90 9.90
CA PRO A 80 3.50 15.27 10.58
C PRO A 80 3.11 14.47 11.82
N GLY A 81 3.88 13.41 12.10
CA GLY A 81 3.71 12.60 13.32
C GLY A 81 2.61 11.53 13.23
N THR A 82 2.02 11.31 12.06
CA THR A 82 0.99 10.30 11.81
C THR A 82 1.58 9.05 11.16
N SER A 83 0.87 7.90 11.24
CA SER A 83 1.44 6.57 10.92
C SER A 83 1.98 6.43 9.49
N TYR A 84 1.41 7.16 8.54
CA TYR A 84 1.81 7.13 7.12
C TYR A 84 2.50 8.43 6.69
N TYR A 85 2.98 9.24 7.64
CA TYR A 85 3.69 10.46 7.29
C TYR A 85 5.03 10.11 6.62
N GLY A 86 5.11 10.41 5.33
CA GLY A 86 6.23 10.02 4.47
C GLY A 86 5.77 9.33 3.19
N GLU A 87 4.52 8.92 3.08
CA GLU A 87 3.95 8.35 1.86
C GLU A 87 2.48 8.75 1.66
N ASN A 88 1.98 8.67 0.43
CA ASN A 88 0.56 8.79 0.16
C ASN A 88 -0.12 7.41 0.18
N ILE A 89 -0.58 6.96 1.35
CA ILE A 89 -1.26 5.66 1.47
C ILE A 89 -2.59 5.64 0.72
N PHE A 90 -3.27 6.78 0.52
CA PHE A 90 -4.48 6.80 -0.29
C PHE A 90 -4.21 6.39 -1.75
N VAL A 91 -3.06 6.78 -2.31
CA VAL A 91 -2.62 6.31 -3.64
C VAL A 91 -2.44 4.80 -3.66
N HIS A 92 -1.83 4.21 -2.60
CA HIS A 92 -1.73 2.76 -2.43
C HIS A 92 -3.12 2.11 -2.47
N GLU A 93 -4.03 2.56 -1.61
CA GLU A 93 -5.32 1.89 -1.41
C GLU A 93 -6.26 2.06 -2.61
N PHE A 94 -6.21 3.22 -3.27
CA PHE A 94 -6.98 3.46 -4.50
C PHE A 94 -6.43 2.63 -5.67
N SER A 95 -5.11 2.37 -5.71
CA SER A 95 -4.52 1.55 -6.78
C SER A 95 -5.04 0.11 -6.77
N HIS A 96 -5.43 -0.44 -5.61
CA HIS A 96 -6.09 -1.76 -5.54
C HIS A 96 -7.39 -1.76 -6.32
N ALA A 97 -8.19 -0.69 -6.21
CA ALA A 97 -9.44 -0.55 -6.95
C ALA A 97 -9.20 -0.43 -8.47
N ILE A 98 -8.07 0.17 -8.87
CA ILE A 98 -7.66 0.27 -10.27
C ILE A 98 -7.24 -1.10 -10.80
N LEU A 99 -6.39 -1.84 -10.07
CA LEU A 99 -5.98 -3.18 -10.50
C LEU A 99 -7.18 -4.14 -10.59
N ASN A 100 -8.09 -4.09 -9.60
CA ASN A 100 -9.35 -4.82 -9.65
C ASN A 100 -10.19 -4.47 -10.88
N ALA A 101 -10.13 -3.21 -11.36
CA ALA A 101 -10.81 -2.83 -12.59
C ALA A 101 -10.10 -3.39 -13.81
N VAL A 102 -8.76 -3.31 -13.87
CA VAL A 102 -7.94 -3.89 -14.94
C VAL A 102 -8.21 -5.37 -15.11
N GLU A 103 -8.24 -6.14 -14.02
CA GLU A 103 -8.55 -7.58 -14.04
C GLU A 103 -9.84 -7.91 -14.80
N GLN A 104 -10.85 -7.06 -14.67
CA GLN A 104 -12.17 -7.30 -15.27
C GLN A 104 -12.29 -6.77 -16.69
N VAL A 105 -11.66 -5.63 -17.00
CA VAL A 105 -11.84 -4.96 -18.31
C VAL A 105 -10.75 -5.31 -19.31
N ASP A 106 -9.57 -5.70 -18.83
CA ASP A 106 -8.44 -6.15 -19.64
C ASP A 106 -7.68 -7.29 -18.93
N PRO A 107 -8.23 -8.53 -18.97
CA PRO A 107 -7.60 -9.70 -18.36
C PRO A 107 -6.20 -10.01 -18.92
N LEU A 108 -5.91 -9.61 -20.16
CA LEU A 108 -4.58 -9.82 -20.76
C LEU A 108 -3.55 -8.87 -20.15
N LEU A 109 -3.94 -7.62 -19.87
CA LEU A 109 -3.09 -6.70 -19.12
C LEU A 109 -2.89 -7.19 -17.68
N TYR A 110 -3.92 -7.69 -17.01
CA TYR A 110 -3.77 -8.27 -15.67
C TYR A 110 -2.79 -9.45 -15.64
N GLN A 111 -2.89 -10.38 -16.61
CA GLN A 111 -1.91 -11.47 -16.74
C GLN A 111 -0.48 -10.97 -16.98
N ARG A 112 -0.29 -9.80 -17.59
CA ARG A 112 1.04 -9.18 -17.70
C ARG A 112 1.53 -8.65 -16.37
N VAL A 113 0.64 -8.12 -15.52
CA VAL A 113 0.97 -7.73 -14.13
C VAL A 113 1.40 -8.96 -13.32
N GLU A 114 0.65 -10.06 -13.41
CA GLU A 114 1.00 -11.32 -12.73
C GLU A 114 2.35 -11.87 -13.18
N ARG A 115 2.64 -11.82 -14.49
CA ARG A 115 3.94 -12.24 -15.02
C ARG A 115 5.08 -11.32 -14.57
N ALA A 116 4.84 -10.01 -14.52
CA ALA A 116 5.82 -9.04 -14.00
C ALA A 116 6.14 -9.34 -12.53
N TYR A 117 5.10 -9.55 -11.71
CA TYR A 117 5.25 -9.93 -10.30
C TYR A 117 6.03 -11.24 -10.15
N ALA A 118 5.65 -12.30 -10.87
CA ALA A 118 6.33 -13.59 -10.79
C ALA A 118 7.82 -13.49 -11.20
N ALA A 119 8.13 -12.70 -12.24
CA ALA A 119 9.51 -12.45 -12.66
C ALA A 119 10.30 -11.65 -11.61
N ALA A 120 9.70 -10.62 -11.01
CA ALA A 120 10.31 -9.84 -9.95
C ALA A 120 10.65 -10.72 -8.73
N MET A 121 9.71 -11.59 -8.31
CA MET A 121 9.94 -12.52 -7.19
C MET A 121 11.02 -13.56 -7.51
N ALA A 122 11.02 -14.11 -8.72
CA ALA A 122 12.05 -15.06 -9.16
C ALA A 122 13.46 -14.42 -9.21
N ALA A 123 13.53 -13.13 -9.53
CA ALA A 123 14.76 -12.34 -9.51
C ALA A 123 15.15 -11.81 -8.11
N GLY A 124 14.31 -12.05 -7.08
CA GLY A 124 14.53 -11.55 -5.72
C GLY A 124 14.37 -10.03 -5.58
N LEU A 125 13.68 -9.37 -6.51
CA LEU A 125 13.31 -7.97 -6.38
C LEU A 125 12.29 -7.79 -5.24
N TRP A 126 12.30 -6.61 -4.62
CA TRP A 126 11.40 -6.26 -3.51
C TRP A 126 11.51 -7.18 -2.29
N LYS A 127 12.58 -7.99 -2.20
CA LYS A 127 12.74 -8.97 -1.12
C LYS A 127 12.64 -8.30 0.25
N GLY A 128 11.67 -8.76 1.04
CA GLY A 128 11.41 -8.30 2.40
C GLY A 128 10.73 -6.92 2.48
N GLU A 129 10.38 -6.32 1.35
CA GLU A 129 9.45 -5.19 1.26
C GLU A 129 8.00 -5.69 1.13
N TYR A 130 7.05 -4.86 1.53
CA TYR A 130 5.63 -5.20 1.51
C TYR A 130 5.12 -5.56 0.11
N GLY A 131 5.70 -4.94 -0.93
CA GLY A 131 5.43 -5.23 -2.33
C GLY A 131 5.72 -6.67 -2.76
N SER A 132 6.55 -7.42 -2.03
CA SER A 132 6.80 -8.84 -2.33
C SER A 132 5.69 -9.79 -1.88
N THR A 133 4.76 -9.35 -1.03
CA THR A 133 3.80 -10.23 -0.36
C THR A 133 2.72 -10.79 -1.29
N THR A 134 2.22 -9.98 -2.23
CA THR A 134 1.19 -10.38 -3.20
C THR A 134 1.28 -9.50 -4.45
N VAL A 135 0.69 -9.96 -5.57
CA VAL A 135 0.57 -9.16 -6.80
C VAL A 135 -0.15 -7.82 -6.58
N HIS A 136 -1.12 -7.77 -5.66
CA HIS A 136 -1.83 -6.55 -5.31
C HIS A 136 -0.92 -5.55 -4.59
N LYS A 137 -0.13 -6.02 -3.62
CA LYS A 137 0.83 -5.15 -2.92
C LYS A 137 1.98 -4.72 -3.82
N TYR A 138 2.48 -5.61 -4.67
CA TYR A 138 3.43 -5.28 -5.73
C TYR A 138 2.94 -4.13 -6.62
N TRP A 139 1.70 -4.22 -7.09
CA TRP A 139 1.08 -3.15 -7.88
C TRP A 139 0.93 -1.85 -7.08
N ALA A 140 0.49 -1.91 -5.83
CA ALA A 140 0.17 -0.73 -5.05
C ALA A 140 1.41 0.05 -4.60
N GLU A 141 2.43 -0.64 -4.10
CA GLU A 141 3.74 -0.05 -3.81
C GLU A 141 4.36 0.55 -5.08
N GLY A 142 4.32 -0.21 -6.18
CA GLY A 142 4.78 0.23 -7.49
C GLY A 142 4.07 1.50 -7.98
N THR A 143 2.76 1.59 -7.76
CA THR A 143 1.95 2.76 -8.10
C THR A 143 2.38 4.00 -7.32
N GLN A 144 2.68 3.86 -6.02
CA GLN A 144 3.20 4.99 -5.25
C GLN A 144 4.59 5.42 -5.75
N TYR A 145 5.48 4.51 -6.12
CA TYR A 145 6.77 4.87 -6.74
C TYR A 145 6.58 5.54 -8.11
N TRP A 146 5.64 5.05 -8.91
CA TRP A 146 5.30 5.62 -10.22
C TRP A 146 4.86 7.09 -10.15
N PHE A 147 4.13 7.45 -9.09
CA PHE A 147 3.69 8.82 -8.83
C PHE A 147 4.63 9.63 -7.94
N ASN A 148 5.80 9.08 -7.59
CA ASN A 148 6.78 9.71 -6.70
C ASN A 148 6.16 10.08 -5.33
N SER A 149 5.39 9.15 -4.76
CA SER A 149 4.60 9.33 -3.53
C SER A 149 4.96 8.35 -2.42
N ASN A 150 5.84 7.36 -2.69
CA ASN A 150 6.25 6.35 -1.70
C ASN A 150 7.50 6.78 -0.92
N MET A 151 7.71 6.22 0.26
CA MET A 151 8.97 6.31 0.99
C MET A 151 10.10 5.57 0.26
N VAL A 152 11.34 5.88 0.62
CA VAL A 152 12.53 5.25 0.03
C VAL A 152 12.64 3.76 0.39
N ALA A 153 12.82 2.90 -0.62
CA ALA A 153 13.26 1.51 -0.44
C ALA A 153 14.75 1.36 -0.79
N ARG A 154 15.47 0.49 -0.07
CA ARG A 154 16.91 0.26 -0.26
C ARG A 154 17.23 -1.23 -0.33
N PHE A 155 17.90 -1.64 -1.41
CA PHE A 155 18.35 -3.01 -1.66
C PHE A 155 19.86 -3.03 -1.88
N GLY A 156 20.61 -3.12 -0.78
CA GLY A 156 22.07 -2.97 -0.83
C GLY A 156 22.47 -1.58 -1.36
N ALA A 157 23.14 -1.54 -2.51
CA ALA A 157 23.52 -0.28 -3.16
C ALA A 157 22.40 0.36 -3.99
N VAL A 158 21.30 -0.37 -4.23
CA VAL A 158 20.18 0.14 -5.03
C VAL A 158 19.21 0.90 -4.14
N THR A 159 18.79 2.09 -4.58
CA THR A 159 17.75 2.90 -3.94
C THR A 159 16.61 3.08 -4.94
N VAL A 160 15.38 2.89 -4.46
CA VAL A 160 14.16 3.19 -5.22
C VAL A 160 13.40 4.28 -4.48
N LEU A 161 13.27 5.45 -5.11
CA LEU A 161 12.52 6.58 -4.57
C LEU A 161 11.68 7.27 -5.66
N SER A 162 11.90 6.98 -6.94
CA SER A 162 11.23 7.67 -8.03
C SER A 162 10.72 6.73 -9.11
N ASP A 163 9.91 7.24 -10.02
CA ASP A 163 9.51 6.50 -11.23
C ASP A 163 10.73 6.12 -12.09
N ALA A 164 11.75 6.97 -12.13
CA ALA A 164 13.00 6.72 -12.84
C ALA A 164 13.80 5.59 -12.19
N ASP A 165 13.85 5.55 -10.85
CA ASP A 165 14.50 4.46 -10.12
C ASP A 165 13.70 3.16 -10.26
N LEU A 166 12.37 3.23 -10.18
CA LEU A 166 11.48 2.10 -10.41
C LEU A 166 11.72 1.50 -11.80
N ARG A 167 11.78 2.32 -12.86
CA ARG A 167 12.04 1.84 -14.22
C ARG A 167 13.39 1.15 -14.35
N ARG A 168 14.43 1.61 -13.63
CA ARG A 168 15.76 0.99 -13.64
C ARG A 168 15.78 -0.32 -12.83
N TYR A 169 15.09 -0.35 -11.70
CA TYR A 169 15.07 -1.47 -10.78
C TYR A 169 14.14 -2.60 -11.24
N ASP A 170 12.92 -2.25 -11.62
CA ASP A 170 11.86 -3.15 -12.07
C ASP A 170 11.16 -2.60 -13.34
N PRO A 171 11.80 -2.75 -14.51
CA PRO A 171 11.26 -2.26 -15.76
C PRO A 171 9.92 -2.92 -16.14
N ALA A 172 9.70 -4.17 -15.73
CA ALA A 172 8.47 -4.89 -16.04
C ALA A 172 7.27 -4.29 -15.29
N LEU A 173 7.44 -3.94 -14.01
CA LEU A 173 6.45 -3.19 -13.23
C LEU A 173 6.17 -1.82 -13.86
N SER A 174 7.23 -1.06 -14.16
CA SER A 174 7.12 0.24 -14.83
C SER A 174 6.31 0.16 -16.13
N ASP A 175 6.53 -0.87 -16.94
CA ASP A 175 5.83 -1.03 -18.22
C ASP A 175 4.33 -1.32 -18.08
N VAL A 176 3.93 -2.12 -17.09
CA VAL A 176 2.50 -2.38 -16.85
C VAL A 176 1.79 -1.18 -16.20
N LEU A 177 2.48 -0.43 -15.34
CA LEU A 177 1.96 0.81 -14.77
C LEU A 177 1.75 1.88 -15.84
N ARG A 178 2.71 2.04 -16.76
CA ARG A 178 2.59 2.97 -17.91
C ARG A 178 1.38 2.70 -18.79
N GLN A 179 1.01 1.42 -18.97
CA GLN A 179 -0.16 1.05 -19.77
C GLN A 179 -1.48 1.52 -19.14
N VAL A 180 -1.51 1.70 -17.81
CA VAL A 180 -2.70 2.15 -17.07
C VAL A 180 -2.67 3.65 -16.82
N TYR A 181 -1.51 4.20 -16.44
CA TYR A 181 -1.35 5.59 -16.02
C TYR A 181 -0.83 6.53 -17.10
N GLY A 182 -0.46 6.02 -18.27
CA GLY A 182 0.19 6.79 -19.33
C GLY A 182 1.57 7.26 -18.88
N ASP A 183 2.02 8.42 -19.35
CA ASP A 183 3.33 9.01 -18.99
C ASP A 183 3.24 10.01 -17.82
N ARG A 184 2.17 9.93 -17.01
CA ARG A 184 1.98 10.82 -15.86
C ARG A 184 2.65 10.23 -14.62
N HIS A 185 3.61 10.97 -14.06
CA HIS A 185 4.36 10.60 -12.85
C HIS A 185 4.11 11.52 -11.65
N ARG A 186 3.16 12.45 -11.77
CA ARG A 186 2.79 13.39 -10.72
C ARG A 186 1.29 13.51 -10.59
N LEU A 187 0.80 13.41 -9.37
CA LEU A 187 -0.57 13.76 -9.00
C LEU A 187 -0.57 15.18 -8.42
N THR A 188 -1.35 16.09 -8.99
CA THR A 188 -1.29 17.52 -8.64
C THR A 188 -1.60 17.79 -7.17
N ALA A 189 -2.49 17.01 -6.57
CA ALA A 189 -2.91 17.16 -5.17
C ALA A 189 -2.07 16.33 -4.18
N ASP A 190 -1.07 15.58 -4.65
CA ASP A 190 -0.25 14.78 -3.77
C ASP A 190 0.82 15.64 -3.09
N LEU A 191 0.65 15.87 -1.79
CA LEU A 191 1.57 16.64 -0.96
C LEU A 191 2.87 15.88 -0.64
N PHE A 192 2.91 14.57 -0.90
CA PHE A 192 4.13 13.79 -0.76
C PHE A 192 5.00 13.80 -2.02
N PHE A 193 4.55 14.34 -3.16
CA PHE A 193 5.39 14.42 -4.36
C PHE A 193 6.75 15.08 -4.06
N GLU A 194 7.84 14.31 -4.18
CA GLU A 194 9.22 14.73 -3.85
C GLU A 194 9.42 15.31 -2.42
N HIS A 195 8.50 15.01 -1.49
CA HIS A 195 8.55 15.53 -0.13
C HIS A 195 9.70 14.92 0.69
N PRO A 196 10.44 15.71 1.51
CA PRO A 196 11.61 15.21 2.26
C PRO A 196 11.28 14.11 3.27
N ALA A 197 10.07 14.07 3.81
CA ALA A 197 9.63 13.01 4.73
C ALA A 197 9.63 11.61 4.11
N ARG A 198 9.67 11.49 2.78
CA ARG A 198 9.84 10.21 2.06
C ARG A 198 11.19 9.56 2.31
N VAL A 199 12.16 10.33 2.80
CA VAL A 199 13.49 9.87 3.16
C VAL A 199 13.72 10.18 4.65
N PRO A 200 13.12 9.41 5.56
CA PRO A 200 13.32 9.63 6.98
C PRO A 200 14.81 9.51 7.35
N PRO A 201 15.28 10.28 8.34
CA PRO A 201 16.66 10.19 8.80
C PRO A 201 16.94 8.81 9.40
N GLY A 202 18.15 8.29 9.18
CA GLY A 202 18.57 6.98 9.66
C GLY A 202 18.61 5.93 8.55
N ALA A 203 18.93 4.70 8.93
CA ALA A 203 18.86 3.57 8.02
C ALA A 203 17.39 3.29 7.64
N ALA A 204 17.14 2.84 6.41
CA ALA A 204 15.84 2.27 6.09
C ALA A 204 15.55 1.14 7.10
N PRO A 205 14.32 1.04 7.63
CA PRO A 205 13.98 -0.05 8.54
C PRO A 205 14.31 -1.38 7.85
N ALA A 206 15.02 -2.26 8.56
CA ALA A 206 15.29 -3.60 8.05
C ALA A 206 13.95 -4.35 7.97
N PHE A 207 13.54 -4.70 6.75
CA PHE A 207 12.49 -5.68 6.44
C PHE A 207 11.22 -5.56 7.30
N THR A 208 10.26 -4.77 6.84
CA THR A 208 8.99 -4.53 7.57
C THR A 208 8.08 -5.76 7.63
N ALA A 209 8.32 -6.79 6.81
CA ALA A 209 7.37 -7.88 6.60
C ALA A 209 7.58 -9.16 7.46
N GLU A 210 8.78 -9.44 7.99
CA GLU A 210 9.08 -10.81 8.48
C GLU A 210 9.84 -10.96 9.81
N GLU A 211 10.39 -9.89 10.40
CA GLU A 211 11.12 -9.99 11.68
C GLU A 211 10.22 -9.71 12.91
N CYS A 212 10.20 -10.67 13.84
CA CYS A 212 9.68 -10.54 15.21
C CYS A 212 10.70 -11.09 16.22
#